data_AF-A7XYF9-F1
#
_entry.id   AF-A7XYF9-F1
#
_cell.length_a   1.000
_cell.length_b   1.000
_cell.length_c   1.000
_cell.angle_alpha   90.00
_cell.angle_beta   90.00
_cell.angle_gamma   90.00
#
_symmetry.space_group_name_H-M   'P 1'
#
loop_
_entity.id
_entity.type
_entity.pdbx_description
1 polymer ?
#
loop_
_entity_poly.entity_id
_entity_poly.type
_entity_poly.pdbx_seq_one_letter_code
_entity_poly.pdbx_strand_id
1 'polypeptide(L)'
;MLNKEEIIVPKNLEEEMKESYLRYSMSVIISRALPDARDGLKPSQRRILYAMKQLNLTPGVKHRKCAKICGDTSGDYHPHGERVIYPTLVRMAQDWAMRYPLVDGQGNFGSIDGDPAAAMRYTEARLTHSAIFLLEDLDKDTVDMVPNYDETKYEPVVFPSKFPNLLCNGSSGIAVGMATNIPPHNLGELIEATLLVLANSQTSIEDILEVMPGPDFPTGGIICGTEGIRSTYYTGRGKLRLRARMHVEENSDKQRENIILTEMPYNVNKSRLIEQIAELINEKTLTGISDVRDESDKDGIRVVLELKKGESSEVVINRLYKFTDVQVTFGANMLALDKNLPRTMNIHRMISAWIRHRMDVIQRRTRYELNKAEARAHILEGFLKALSCMDEVVKTIRESSNKEHAKQQLVELFSFSEAQALAILELRLYQLTGLEADKVQKEYSELLEKITYYRKVLAEEELVKDIIREELQELHKVHKTPRRT
;
A
#
# COMPACT_ATOMS: atom_id res chain seq x y z
N MET A 1 41.27 -37.58 -0.73
CA MET A 1 41.95 -37.18 0.51
C MET A 1 41.43 -35.80 0.86
N LEU A 2 40.58 -35.69 1.88
CA LEU A 2 40.14 -34.41 2.43
C LEU A 2 41.36 -33.69 3.04
N ASN A 3 41.47 -32.38 2.84
CA ASN A 3 42.58 -31.58 3.35
C ASN A 3 42.65 -31.70 4.88
N LYS A 4 43.85 -31.91 5.42
CA LYS A 4 44.14 -32.20 6.84
C LYS A 4 43.84 -31.06 7.84
N GLU A 5 43.11 -30.01 7.44
CA GLU A 5 42.83 -28.83 8.27
C GLU A 5 41.33 -28.50 8.37
N GLU A 6 40.43 -29.44 8.03
CA GLU A 6 38.99 -29.24 8.25
C GLU A 6 38.60 -29.56 9.71
N ILE A 7 38.18 -28.54 10.45
CA ILE A 7 37.63 -28.70 11.81
C ILE A 7 36.19 -29.19 11.68
N ILE A 8 35.96 -30.48 11.97
CA ILE A 8 34.61 -31.05 12.03
C ILE A 8 34.00 -30.71 13.38
N VAL A 9 32.96 -29.88 13.38
CA VAL A 9 32.17 -29.56 14.57
C VAL A 9 30.95 -30.49 14.62
N PRO A 10 30.87 -31.46 15.54
CA PRO A 10 29.69 -32.29 15.68
C PRO A 10 28.50 -31.46 16.16
N LYS A 11 27.35 -31.62 15.52
CA LYS A 11 26.08 -31.00 15.91
C LYS A 11 25.04 -32.06 16.23
N ASN A 12 24.25 -31.83 17.28
CA ASN A 12 23.11 -32.67 17.59
C ASN A 12 22.02 -32.48 16.52
N LEU A 13 21.51 -33.58 15.97
CA LEU A 13 20.50 -33.53 14.91
C LEU A 13 19.22 -32.81 15.34
N GLU A 14 18.74 -33.05 16.57
CA GLU A 14 17.52 -32.44 17.08
C GLU A 14 17.68 -30.93 17.27
N GLU A 15 18.83 -30.49 17.78
CA GLU A 15 19.15 -29.07 17.94
C GLU A 15 19.27 -28.37 16.57
N GLU A 16 20.01 -28.97 15.64
CA GLU A 16 20.16 -28.43 14.28
C GLU A 16 18.82 -28.33 13.55
N MET A 17 17.99 -29.38 13.65
CA MET A 17 16.65 -29.36 13.06
C MET A 17 15.76 -28.27 13.67
N LYS A 18 15.76 -28.10 15.00
CA LYS A 18 15.00 -27.05 15.68
C LYS A 18 15.49 -25.66 15.27
N GLU A 19 16.80 -25.44 15.28
CA GLU A 19 17.39 -24.14 14.96
C GLU A 19 17.14 -23.76 13.50
N SER A 20 17.45 -24.64 12.55
CA SER A 20 17.25 -24.40 11.12
C SER A 20 15.78 -24.23 10.77
N TYR A 21 14.88 -25.04 11.36
CA TYR A 21 13.44 -24.90 11.15
C TYR A 21 12.89 -23.60 11.73
N LEU A 22 13.31 -23.20 12.93
CA LEU A 22 12.87 -21.94 13.56
C LEU A 22 13.36 -20.72 12.77
N ARG A 23 14.63 -20.69 12.37
CA ARG A 23 15.19 -19.60 11.55
C ARG A 23 14.44 -19.46 10.22
N TYR A 24 14.20 -20.57 9.52
CA TYR A 24 13.42 -20.58 8.29
C TYR A 24 11.97 -20.11 8.53
N SER A 25 11.31 -20.65 9.55
CA SER A 25 9.91 -20.33 9.87
C SER A 25 9.74 -18.85 10.18
N MET A 26 10.59 -18.29 11.04
CA MET A 26 10.56 -16.87 11.39
C MET A 26 10.80 -15.98 10.16
N SER A 27 11.78 -16.33 9.32
CA SER A 27 12.07 -15.61 8.08
C SER A 27 10.87 -15.59 7.12
N VAL A 28 10.17 -16.72 6.97
CA VAL A 28 8.98 -16.81 6.11
C VAL A 28 7.80 -16.02 6.69
N ILE A 29 7.58 -16.10 7.99
CA ILE A 29 6.46 -15.44 8.68
C ILE A 29 6.64 -13.92 8.62
N ILE A 30 7.81 -13.40 9.02
CA ILE A 30 8.04 -11.96 9.20
C ILE A 30 8.41 -11.30 7.87
N SER A 31 9.25 -11.96 7.05
CA SER A 31 9.94 -11.30 5.94
C SER A 31 9.47 -11.78 4.56
N ARG A 32 8.35 -12.51 4.46
CA ARG A 32 7.87 -13.03 3.16
C ARG A 32 6.36 -13.10 2.99
N ALA A 33 5.69 -13.93 3.80
CA ALA A 33 4.36 -14.43 3.45
C ALA A 33 3.21 -13.56 3.95
N LEU A 34 3.40 -12.81 5.05
CA LEU A 34 2.37 -12.04 5.72
C LEU A 34 2.54 -10.54 5.46
N PRO A 35 1.42 -9.78 5.34
CA PRO A 35 1.48 -8.33 5.24
C PRO A 35 1.75 -7.69 6.62
N ASP A 36 2.35 -6.50 6.60
CA ASP A 36 2.37 -5.62 7.78
C ASP A 36 0.98 -4.98 7.99
N ALA A 37 0.49 -4.94 9.24
CA ALA A 37 -0.82 -4.39 9.56
C ALA A 37 -0.97 -2.89 9.23
N ARG A 38 0.16 -2.17 9.14
CA ARG A 38 0.21 -0.72 8.99
C ARG A 38 0.09 -0.24 7.55
N ASP A 39 0.80 -0.86 6.61
CA ASP A 39 0.76 -0.49 5.18
C ASP A 39 0.13 -1.58 4.30
N GLY A 40 -0.13 -2.76 4.84
CA GLY A 40 -0.73 -3.88 4.13
C GLY A 40 0.18 -4.59 3.14
N LEU A 41 1.47 -4.26 3.11
CA LEU A 41 2.41 -4.80 2.12
C LEU A 41 3.26 -5.92 2.70
N LYS A 42 3.56 -6.89 1.84
CA LYS A 42 4.65 -7.83 2.03
C LYS A 42 5.98 -7.20 1.61
N PRO A 43 7.13 -7.71 2.09
CA PRO A 43 8.43 -7.12 1.74
C PRO A 43 8.71 -7.03 0.25
N SER A 44 8.35 -8.04 -0.55
CA SER A 44 8.54 -8.00 -2.01
C SER A 44 7.77 -6.85 -2.67
N GLN A 45 6.51 -6.64 -2.26
CA GLN A 45 5.67 -5.56 -2.77
C GLN A 45 6.24 -4.19 -2.38
N ARG A 46 6.60 -4.02 -1.10
CA ARG A 46 7.19 -2.78 -0.58
C ARG A 46 8.48 -2.41 -1.33
N ARG A 47 9.37 -3.38 -1.52
CA ARG A 47 10.65 -3.19 -2.22
C ARG A 47 10.48 -2.82 -3.69
N ILE A 48 9.52 -3.44 -4.39
CA ILE A 48 9.20 -3.08 -5.79
C ILE A 48 8.72 -1.62 -5.86
N LEU A 49 7.76 -1.23 -5.01
CA LEU A 49 7.24 0.14 -5.01
C LEU A 49 8.31 1.17 -4.61
N TYR A 50 9.19 0.81 -3.67
CA TYR A 50 10.30 1.66 -3.27
C TYR A 50 11.33 1.81 -4.39
N ALA A 51 11.72 0.73 -5.08
CA ALA A 51 12.59 0.79 -6.24
C ALA A 51 12.00 1.67 -7.37
N MET A 52 10.69 1.56 -7.61
CA MET A 52 9.97 2.41 -8.56
C MET A 52 9.97 3.89 -8.13
N LYS A 53 9.88 4.19 -6.82
CA LYS A 53 10.05 5.55 -6.28
C LYS A 53 11.46 6.08 -6.56
N GLN A 54 12.51 5.30 -6.32
CA GLN A 54 13.89 5.69 -6.58
C GLN A 54 14.16 5.94 -8.08
N LEU A 55 13.44 5.23 -8.95
CA LEU A 55 13.45 5.44 -10.39
C LEU A 55 12.60 6.63 -10.87
N ASN A 56 11.97 7.37 -9.95
CA ASN A 56 11.08 8.50 -10.22
C ASN A 56 9.91 8.15 -11.16
N LEU A 57 9.28 6.99 -10.95
CA LEU A 57 8.19 6.49 -11.79
C LEU A 57 6.81 6.94 -11.29
N THR A 58 6.67 8.23 -11.02
CA THR A 58 5.41 8.82 -10.57
C THR A 58 4.35 8.82 -11.70
N PRO A 59 3.06 8.95 -11.36
CA PRO A 59 2.00 9.15 -12.34
C PRO A 59 2.33 10.33 -13.28
N GLY A 60 2.05 10.17 -14.56
CA GLY A 60 2.35 11.17 -15.60
C GLY A 60 3.73 11.04 -16.24
N VAL A 61 4.70 10.41 -15.58
CA VAL A 61 6.00 10.08 -16.19
C VAL A 61 5.84 8.90 -17.15
N LYS A 62 6.71 8.82 -18.16
CA LYS A 62 6.75 7.70 -19.11
C LYS A 62 6.98 6.37 -18.37
N HIS A 63 6.23 5.34 -18.76
CA HIS A 63 6.46 3.97 -18.28
C HIS A 63 7.91 3.52 -18.53
N ARG A 64 8.41 2.62 -17.68
CA ARG A 64 9.74 2.04 -17.81
C ARG A 64 9.66 0.54 -17.95
N LYS A 65 10.57 -0.03 -18.73
CA LYS A 65 10.67 -1.48 -18.93
C LYS A 65 10.66 -2.22 -17.60
N CYS A 66 9.77 -3.21 -17.47
CA CYS A 66 9.66 -4.01 -16.25
C CYS A 66 10.98 -4.72 -15.94
N ALA A 67 11.77 -5.10 -16.96
CA ALA A 67 13.12 -5.64 -16.78
C ALA A 67 14.04 -4.69 -15.97
N LYS A 68 13.99 -3.38 -16.21
CA LYS A 68 14.78 -2.41 -15.45
C LYS A 68 14.30 -2.31 -14.00
N ILE A 69 12.99 -2.26 -13.79
CA ILE A 69 12.39 -2.19 -12.45
C ILE A 69 12.73 -3.45 -11.64
N CYS A 70 12.60 -4.63 -12.25
CA CYS A 70 12.90 -5.90 -11.60
C CYS A 70 14.40 -6.04 -11.30
N GLY A 71 15.26 -5.66 -12.23
CA GLY A 71 16.71 -5.65 -12.04
C GLY A 71 17.15 -4.76 -10.88
N ASP A 72 16.64 -3.52 -10.81
CA ASP A 72 16.98 -2.61 -9.71
C ASP A 72 16.39 -3.09 -8.38
N THR A 73 15.16 -3.63 -8.40
CA THR A 73 14.58 -4.24 -7.19
C THR A 73 15.45 -5.40 -6.69
N SER A 74 15.90 -6.28 -7.59
CA SER A 74 16.71 -7.44 -7.23
C SER A 74 18.11 -7.06 -6.77
N GLY A 75 18.74 -6.10 -7.44
CA GLY A 75 20.11 -5.67 -7.19
C GLY A 75 20.26 -4.77 -5.97
N ASP A 76 19.20 -4.04 -5.59
CA ASP A 76 19.30 -3.06 -4.50
C ASP A 76 18.57 -3.50 -3.23
N TYR A 77 17.46 -4.23 -3.32
CA TYR A 77 16.55 -4.39 -2.17
C TYR A 77 16.09 -5.83 -1.92
N HIS A 78 15.90 -6.64 -2.96
CA HIS A 78 15.27 -7.95 -2.84
C HIS A 78 16.19 -9.07 -3.34
N PRO A 79 16.89 -9.81 -2.46
CA PRO A 79 17.88 -10.83 -2.85
C PRO A 79 17.23 -12.14 -3.31
N HIS A 80 16.25 -12.05 -4.21
CA HIS A 80 15.53 -13.16 -4.83
C HIS A 80 15.36 -12.88 -6.32
N GLY A 81 15.36 -13.94 -7.14
CA GLY A 81 15.37 -13.80 -8.58
C GLY A 81 14.14 -13.10 -9.15
N GLU A 82 14.31 -12.51 -10.34
CA GLU A 82 13.27 -11.78 -11.08
C GLU A 82 12.03 -12.62 -11.38
N ARG A 83 12.16 -13.97 -11.37
CA ARG A 83 11.05 -14.91 -11.47
C ARG A 83 10.01 -14.77 -10.34
N VAL A 84 10.36 -14.14 -9.22
CA VAL A 84 9.45 -13.81 -8.11
C VAL A 84 9.01 -12.34 -8.17
N ILE A 85 9.95 -11.45 -8.48
CA ILE A 85 9.72 -10.00 -8.51
C ILE A 85 8.74 -9.62 -9.60
N TYR A 86 8.95 -10.11 -10.83
CA TYR A 86 8.12 -9.73 -11.97
C TYR A 86 6.65 -10.17 -11.82
N PRO A 87 6.33 -11.42 -11.44
CA PRO A 87 4.94 -11.80 -11.15
C PRO A 87 4.31 -11.00 -10.00
N THR A 88 5.10 -10.60 -9.00
CA THR A 88 4.63 -9.74 -7.90
C THR A 88 4.25 -8.35 -8.43
N LEU A 89 5.10 -7.75 -9.28
CA LEU A 89 4.84 -6.48 -9.95
C LEU A 89 3.59 -6.57 -10.83
N VAL A 90 3.50 -7.62 -11.66
CA VAL A 90 2.36 -7.86 -12.55
C VAL A 90 1.06 -7.94 -11.75
N ARG A 91 1.03 -8.69 -10.65
CA ARG A 91 -0.17 -8.83 -9.81
C ARG A 91 -0.62 -7.50 -9.20
N MET A 92 0.30 -6.56 -8.91
CA MET A 92 -0.04 -5.22 -8.42
C MET A 92 -0.61 -4.30 -9.52
N ALA A 93 -0.54 -4.70 -10.78
CA ALA A 93 -1.10 -3.98 -11.94
C ALA A 93 -2.43 -4.57 -12.45
N GLN A 94 -2.80 -5.78 -12.01
CA GLN A 94 -4.01 -6.47 -12.45
C GLN A 94 -5.23 -5.98 -11.64
N ASP A 95 -6.16 -5.32 -12.31
CA ASP A 95 -7.35 -4.71 -11.69
C ASP A 95 -8.43 -5.71 -11.27
N TRP A 96 -8.40 -6.95 -11.78
CA TRP A 96 -9.19 -8.08 -11.28
C TRP A 96 -8.57 -8.76 -10.05
N ALA A 97 -7.28 -8.53 -9.78
CA ALA A 97 -6.55 -9.13 -8.66
C ALA A 97 -6.35 -8.16 -7.48
N MET A 98 -6.37 -6.86 -7.74
CA MET A 98 -6.15 -5.80 -6.75
C MET A 98 -7.19 -4.69 -6.94
N ARG A 99 -7.98 -4.41 -5.89
CA ARG A 99 -9.10 -3.47 -5.96
C ARG A 99 -8.70 -2.04 -6.32
N TYR A 100 -7.51 -1.63 -5.86
CA TYR A 100 -6.84 -0.38 -6.16
C TYR A 100 -5.40 -0.69 -6.59
N PRO A 101 -5.16 -0.94 -7.90
CA PRO A 101 -3.84 -1.26 -8.41
C PRO A 101 -2.77 -0.25 -7.96
N LEU A 102 -1.61 -0.76 -7.58
CA LEU A 102 -0.46 0.04 -7.14
C LEU A 102 0.53 0.30 -8.28
N VAL A 103 0.40 -0.46 -9.37
CA VAL A 103 1.24 -0.36 -10.57
C VAL A 103 0.34 -0.11 -11.78
N ASP A 104 0.72 0.84 -12.62
CA ASP A 104 0.15 1.10 -13.94
C ASP A 104 1.03 0.39 -14.97
N GLY A 105 0.50 -0.66 -15.60
CA GLY A 105 1.20 -1.49 -16.57
C GLY A 105 0.84 -1.17 -18.02
N GLN A 106 1.84 -1.15 -18.90
CA GLN A 106 1.68 -1.01 -20.35
C GLN A 106 2.15 -2.28 -21.07
N GLY A 107 1.29 -2.82 -21.94
CA GLY A 107 1.48 -4.09 -22.62
C GLY A 107 0.59 -5.19 -22.06
N ASN A 108 0.87 -6.45 -22.38
CA ASN A 108 0.09 -7.58 -21.86
C ASN A 108 0.55 -7.96 -20.43
N PHE A 109 -0.29 -7.64 -19.44
CA PHE A 109 -0.10 -7.98 -18.02
C PHE A 109 -0.91 -9.22 -17.58
N GLY A 110 -1.35 -10.04 -18.54
CA GLY A 110 -2.19 -11.21 -18.34
C GLY A 110 -3.67 -10.87 -18.49
N SER A 111 -4.52 -11.85 -18.18
CA SER A 111 -5.98 -11.74 -18.27
C SER A 111 -6.66 -12.47 -17.12
N ILE A 112 -7.96 -12.23 -16.93
CA ILE A 112 -8.80 -13.01 -16.01
C ILE A 112 -8.98 -14.48 -16.46
N ASP A 113 -8.70 -14.76 -17.73
CA ASP A 113 -8.64 -16.09 -18.32
C ASP A 113 -7.42 -16.91 -17.88
N GLY A 114 -6.51 -16.27 -17.16
CA GLY A 114 -5.26 -16.88 -16.69
C GLY A 114 -4.17 -16.92 -17.73
N ASP A 115 -4.31 -16.15 -18.82
CA ASP A 115 -3.20 -15.96 -19.74
C ASP A 115 -2.04 -15.30 -18.98
N PRO A 116 -0.81 -15.83 -19.13
CA PRO A 116 0.34 -15.25 -18.46
C PRO A 116 0.64 -13.86 -19.04
N ALA A 117 1.17 -12.98 -18.19
CA ALA A 117 1.74 -11.73 -18.67
C ALA A 117 2.86 -11.98 -19.69
N ALA A 118 3.01 -11.07 -20.64
CA ALA A 118 4.16 -11.08 -21.53
C ALA A 118 5.46 -10.97 -20.72
N ALA A 119 6.57 -11.47 -21.26
CA ALA A 119 7.86 -11.36 -20.59
C ALA A 119 8.23 -9.90 -20.29
N MET A 120 8.92 -9.66 -19.16
CA MET A 120 9.28 -8.33 -18.65
C MET A 120 10.10 -7.43 -19.62
N ARG A 121 10.62 -8.01 -20.71
CA ARG A 121 11.30 -7.29 -21.80
C ARG A 121 10.32 -6.52 -22.70
N TYR A 122 9.05 -6.93 -22.75
CA TYR A 122 8.02 -6.33 -23.58
C TYR A 122 7.18 -5.31 -22.79
N THR A 123 6.90 -5.60 -21.54
CA THR A 123 6.05 -4.78 -20.67
C THR A 123 6.80 -3.60 -20.06
N GLU A 124 6.04 -2.53 -19.77
CA GLU A 124 6.51 -1.34 -19.08
C GLU A 124 5.58 -1.02 -17.92
N ALA A 125 6.07 -0.34 -16.88
CA ALA A 125 5.28 0.01 -15.71
C ALA A 125 5.68 1.35 -15.10
N ARG A 126 4.77 1.94 -14.33
CA ARG A 126 4.98 3.07 -13.42
C ARG A 126 4.04 2.96 -12.21
N LEU A 127 4.18 3.86 -11.22
CA LEU A 127 3.32 3.89 -10.05
C LEU A 127 1.94 4.49 -10.39
N THR A 128 0.89 3.99 -9.74
CA THR A 128 -0.44 4.64 -9.76
C THR A 128 -0.52 5.74 -8.70
N HIS A 129 -1.55 6.57 -8.76
CA HIS A 129 -1.85 7.55 -7.71
C HIS A 129 -2.05 6.88 -6.35
N SER A 130 -2.70 5.70 -6.30
CA SER A 130 -2.86 4.91 -5.08
C SER A 130 -1.51 4.57 -4.45
N ALA A 131 -0.51 4.18 -5.25
CA ALA A 131 0.82 3.91 -4.72
C ALA A 131 1.54 5.17 -4.21
N ILE A 132 1.27 6.34 -4.79
CA ILE A 132 1.83 7.61 -4.28
C ILE A 132 1.34 7.89 -2.86
N PHE A 133 0.05 7.68 -2.56
CA PHE A 133 -0.45 7.86 -1.19
C PHE A 133 0.18 6.90 -0.18
N LEU A 134 0.73 5.76 -0.62
CA LEU A 134 1.54 4.93 0.27
C LEU A 134 2.89 5.58 0.59
N LEU A 135 3.53 6.16 -0.42
CA LEU A 135 4.93 6.60 -0.42
C LEU A 135 5.13 8.07 -0.02
N GLU A 136 4.06 8.83 0.12
CA GLU A 136 4.10 10.26 0.43
C GLU A 136 4.65 10.51 1.84
N ASP A 137 5.44 11.58 2.00
CA ASP A 137 6.18 11.95 3.21
C ASP A 137 7.32 11.00 3.63
N LEU A 138 7.64 9.97 2.84
CA LEU A 138 8.73 9.03 3.14
C LEU A 138 10.11 9.69 3.33
N ASP A 139 10.34 10.82 2.68
CA ASP A 139 11.56 11.65 2.73
C ASP A 139 11.66 12.56 3.98
N LYS A 140 10.64 12.55 4.85
CA LYS A 140 10.52 13.43 6.02
C LYS A 140 10.71 12.69 7.35
N ASP A 141 11.57 11.67 7.35
CA ASP A 141 11.87 10.84 8.53
C ASP A 141 10.60 10.31 9.23
N THR A 142 9.61 9.90 8.44
CA THR A 142 8.31 9.47 8.98
C THR A 142 8.23 7.99 9.32
N VAL A 143 9.21 7.20 8.88
CA VAL A 143 9.30 5.75 9.09
C VAL A 143 10.75 5.36 9.26
N ASP A 144 10.98 4.22 9.91
CA ASP A 144 12.33 3.70 10.09
C ASP A 144 12.89 3.14 8.79
N MET A 145 14.14 3.49 8.53
CA MET A 145 14.95 2.96 7.45
C MET A 145 15.95 1.94 8.01
N VAL A 146 16.16 0.84 7.30
CA VAL A 146 17.16 -0.18 7.64
C VAL A 146 18.14 -0.35 6.48
N PRO A 147 19.39 -0.76 6.75
CA PRO A 147 20.29 -1.18 5.68
C PRO A 147 19.65 -2.30 4.85
N ASN A 148 19.89 -2.28 3.54
CA ASN A 148 19.52 -3.37 2.65
C ASN A 148 20.41 -4.60 2.91
N TYR A 149 20.20 -5.68 2.15
CA TYR A 149 20.83 -6.97 2.40
C TYR A 149 22.37 -6.98 2.25
N ASP A 150 22.96 -6.00 1.56
CA ASP A 150 24.41 -5.85 1.38
C ASP A 150 24.97 -4.58 2.03
N GLU A 151 24.16 -3.88 2.83
CA GLU A 151 24.50 -2.67 3.58
C GLU A 151 24.99 -1.48 2.73
N THR A 152 24.75 -1.49 1.41
CA THR A 152 25.12 -0.37 0.52
C THR A 152 24.05 0.70 0.40
N LYS A 153 22.79 0.36 0.71
CA LYS A 153 21.61 1.22 0.58
C LYS A 153 20.71 1.09 1.80
N TYR A 154 19.73 1.99 1.89
CA TYR A 154 18.69 1.94 2.92
C TYR A 154 17.32 1.66 2.29
N GLU A 155 16.50 0.89 3.00
CA GLU A 155 15.11 0.59 2.64
C GLU A 155 14.16 0.82 3.82
N PRO A 156 12.90 1.22 3.57
CA PRO A 156 11.93 1.45 4.63
C PRO A 156 11.34 0.14 5.15
N VAL A 157 11.20 0.05 6.48
CA VAL A 157 10.55 -1.10 7.13
C VAL A 157 9.05 -1.15 6.79
N VAL A 158 8.42 0.02 6.70
CA VAL A 158 7.00 0.24 6.44
C VAL A 158 6.82 1.54 5.67
N PHE A 159 5.71 1.70 4.95
CA PHE A 159 5.37 2.97 4.31
C PHE A 159 4.47 3.89 5.17
N PRO A 160 4.52 5.22 4.98
CA PRO A 160 3.63 6.19 5.64
C PRO A 160 2.13 5.87 5.49
N SER A 161 1.72 5.32 4.34
CA SER A 161 0.38 4.76 4.08
C SER A 161 -0.78 5.71 4.39
N LYS A 162 -0.93 6.81 3.63
CA LYS A 162 -2.02 7.78 3.81
C LYS A 162 -3.45 7.22 3.63
N PHE A 163 -3.59 6.02 3.11
CA PHE A 163 -4.87 5.29 3.11
C PHE A 163 -4.72 3.85 3.68
N PRO A 164 -5.81 3.23 4.17
CA PRO A 164 -5.79 1.90 4.79
C PRO A 164 -5.70 0.75 3.77
N ASN A 165 -4.53 0.64 3.12
CA ASN A 165 -4.29 -0.28 2.00
C ASN A 165 -4.52 -1.77 2.32
N LEU A 166 -4.20 -2.24 3.53
CA LEU A 166 -4.40 -3.65 3.90
C LEU A 166 -5.83 -4.10 3.68
N LEU A 167 -6.80 -3.30 4.11
CA LEU A 167 -8.22 -3.62 3.97
C LEU A 167 -8.74 -3.24 2.58
N CYS A 168 -8.27 -2.15 1.98
CA CYS A 168 -8.65 -1.76 0.62
C CYS A 168 -8.30 -2.84 -0.41
N ASN A 169 -7.07 -3.34 -0.40
CA ASN A 169 -6.56 -4.29 -1.39
C ASN A 169 -6.58 -5.74 -0.92
N GLY A 170 -6.76 -5.98 0.38
CA GLY A 170 -6.66 -7.31 0.96
C GLY A 170 -5.24 -7.87 0.89
N SER A 171 -5.09 -9.13 1.29
CA SER A 171 -3.83 -9.86 1.20
C SER A 171 -4.08 -11.35 1.33
N SER A 172 -3.36 -12.15 0.55
CA SER A 172 -3.37 -13.61 0.67
C SER A 172 -1.95 -14.12 0.78
N GLY A 173 -1.71 -15.13 1.61
CA GLY A 173 -0.37 -15.65 1.83
C GLY A 173 -0.33 -16.92 2.65
N ILE A 174 0.60 -17.81 2.33
CA ILE A 174 0.84 -19.06 3.04
C ILE A 174 2.23 -18.98 3.66
N ALA A 175 2.29 -19.01 4.99
CA ALA A 175 3.52 -19.01 5.77
C ALA A 175 3.78 -20.41 6.35
N VAL A 176 4.70 -20.53 7.30
CA VAL A 176 4.91 -21.79 8.03
C VAL A 176 3.94 -21.87 9.20
N GLY A 177 3.08 -22.89 9.20
CA GLY A 177 2.09 -23.14 10.27
C GLY A 177 0.90 -22.17 10.29
N MET A 178 0.83 -21.20 9.37
CA MET A 178 -0.25 -20.21 9.30
C MET A 178 -0.45 -19.69 7.88
N ALA A 179 -1.60 -19.08 7.65
CA ALA A 179 -1.93 -18.41 6.39
C ALA A 179 -2.71 -17.12 6.68
N THR A 180 -2.81 -16.25 5.68
CA THR A 180 -3.64 -15.05 5.68
C THR A 180 -4.47 -15.02 4.41
N ASN A 181 -5.71 -14.54 4.53
CA ASN A 181 -6.61 -14.33 3.40
C ASN A 181 -7.62 -13.23 3.77
N ILE A 182 -7.19 -11.98 3.62
CA ILE A 182 -7.93 -10.76 3.92
C ILE A 182 -8.64 -10.32 2.63
N PRO A 183 -9.98 -10.17 2.63
CA PRO A 183 -10.69 -9.71 1.44
C PRO A 183 -10.54 -8.18 1.26
N PRO A 184 -10.61 -7.67 0.01
CA PRO A 184 -10.59 -6.24 -0.29
C PRO A 184 -11.90 -5.54 0.13
N HIS A 185 -11.84 -4.22 0.28
CA HIS A 185 -12.96 -3.37 0.74
C HIS A 185 -13.07 -2.11 -0.10
N ASN A 186 -14.25 -1.49 -0.08
CA ASN A 186 -14.46 -0.21 -0.72
C ASN A 186 -13.76 0.90 0.10
N LEU A 187 -13.06 1.81 -0.59
CA LEU A 187 -12.28 2.85 0.05
C LEU A 187 -13.18 3.89 0.72
N GLY A 188 -14.32 4.25 0.12
CA GLY A 188 -15.24 5.22 0.71
C GLY A 188 -15.85 4.70 2.01
N GLU A 189 -16.41 3.49 1.96
CA GLU A 189 -16.96 2.79 3.13
C GLU A 189 -15.92 2.63 4.24
N LEU A 190 -14.69 2.25 3.88
CA LEU A 190 -13.62 2.09 4.85
C LEU A 190 -13.12 3.41 5.43
N ILE A 191 -13.14 4.50 4.66
CA ILE A 191 -12.85 5.84 5.18
C ILE A 191 -13.90 6.21 6.21
N GLU A 192 -15.19 6.01 5.92
CA GLU A 192 -16.28 6.29 6.88
C GLU A 192 -16.12 5.47 8.16
N ALA A 193 -15.86 4.17 8.06
CA ALA A 193 -15.56 3.31 9.22
C ALA A 193 -14.33 3.78 10.00
N THR A 194 -13.27 4.20 9.29
CA THR A 194 -12.04 4.70 9.92
C THR A 194 -12.28 6.00 10.66
N LEU A 195 -13.11 6.90 10.11
CA LEU A 195 -13.50 8.15 10.75
C LEU A 195 -14.31 7.93 12.03
N LEU A 196 -15.20 6.92 12.05
CA LEU A 196 -15.91 6.53 13.29
C LEU A 196 -14.93 6.06 14.37
N VAL A 197 -14.03 5.14 14.05
CA VAL A 197 -13.02 4.62 15.00
C VAL A 197 -12.04 5.71 15.44
N LEU A 198 -11.71 6.65 14.56
CA LEU A 198 -10.85 7.80 14.86
C LEU A 198 -11.52 8.76 15.85
N ALA A 199 -12.82 9.01 15.69
CA ALA A 199 -13.59 9.85 16.60
C ALA A 199 -13.85 9.18 17.96
N ASN A 200 -14.07 7.86 17.96
CA ASN A 200 -14.27 7.08 19.18
C ASN A 200 -13.58 5.71 19.08
N SER A 201 -12.52 5.50 19.85
CA SER A 201 -11.77 4.24 19.87
C SER A 201 -12.55 3.04 20.44
N GLN A 202 -13.75 3.27 21.00
CA GLN A 202 -14.67 2.23 21.47
C GLN A 202 -15.83 1.97 20.50
N THR A 203 -15.77 2.50 19.28
CA THR A 203 -16.75 2.25 18.22
C THR A 203 -17.02 0.75 18.09
N SER A 204 -18.30 0.37 18.10
CA SER A 204 -18.66 -1.03 18.01
C SER A 204 -18.47 -1.56 16.60
N ILE A 205 -18.39 -2.89 16.46
CA ILE A 205 -18.34 -3.52 15.13
C ILE A 205 -19.67 -3.34 14.39
N GLU A 206 -20.77 -3.11 15.11
CA GLU A 206 -22.07 -2.86 14.49
C GLU A 206 -22.11 -1.49 13.82
N ASP A 207 -21.59 -0.46 14.50
CA ASP A 207 -21.46 0.88 13.91
C ASP A 207 -20.56 0.86 12.66
N ILE A 208 -19.50 0.04 12.68
CA ILE A 208 -18.64 -0.18 11.51
C ILE A 208 -19.44 -0.85 10.37
N LEU A 209 -20.29 -1.84 10.68
CA LEU A 209 -21.10 -2.54 9.68
C LEU A 209 -22.18 -1.65 9.04
N GLU A 210 -22.64 -0.60 9.71
CA GLU A 210 -23.61 0.34 9.16
C GLU A 210 -23.03 1.14 7.98
N VAL A 211 -21.76 1.53 8.05
CA VAL A 211 -21.07 2.30 6.99
C VAL A 211 -20.20 1.45 6.07
N MET A 212 -19.78 0.27 6.53
CA MET A 212 -18.99 -0.70 5.76
C MET A 212 -19.66 -2.09 5.84
N PRO A 213 -20.66 -2.36 4.99
CA PRO A 213 -21.50 -3.55 5.10
C PRO A 213 -20.77 -4.86 4.80
N GLY A 214 -19.61 -4.80 4.14
CA GLY A 214 -18.80 -5.98 3.86
C GLY A 214 -17.72 -5.76 2.81
N PRO A 215 -16.97 -6.82 2.47
CA PRO A 215 -15.95 -6.78 1.42
C PRO A 215 -16.46 -6.31 0.05
N ASP A 216 -15.58 -5.71 -0.75
CA ASP A 216 -15.84 -5.24 -2.11
C ASP A 216 -14.77 -5.78 -3.05
N PHE A 217 -15.10 -6.84 -3.79
CA PHE A 217 -14.14 -7.52 -4.65
C PHE A 217 -13.96 -6.79 -5.98
N PRO A 218 -12.72 -6.75 -6.54
CA PRO A 218 -12.48 -6.13 -7.83
C PRO A 218 -13.31 -6.74 -8.96
N THR A 219 -13.64 -8.04 -8.88
CA THR A 219 -14.41 -8.77 -9.89
C THR A 219 -15.93 -8.65 -9.74
N GLY A 220 -16.41 -7.92 -8.73
CA GLY A 220 -17.84 -7.86 -8.40
C GLY A 220 -18.34 -9.16 -7.76
N GLY A 221 -19.38 -9.74 -8.35
CA GLY A 221 -20.07 -10.92 -7.84
C GLY A 221 -21.08 -10.58 -6.76
N ILE A 222 -21.56 -11.60 -6.05
CA ILE A 222 -22.58 -11.47 -5.00
C ILE A 222 -22.12 -12.24 -3.76
N ILE A 223 -22.04 -11.57 -2.60
CA ILE A 223 -21.86 -12.24 -1.31
C ILE A 223 -23.22 -12.73 -0.81
N CYS A 224 -23.33 -14.03 -0.51
CA CYS A 224 -24.55 -14.65 -0.04
C CYS A 224 -24.58 -14.75 1.49
N GLY A 225 -25.43 -13.92 2.10
CA GLY A 225 -25.64 -13.88 3.55
C GLY A 225 -24.62 -13.02 4.29
N THR A 226 -25.02 -12.53 5.47
CA THR A 226 -24.23 -11.57 6.27
C THR A 226 -23.47 -12.22 7.43
N GLU A 227 -23.82 -13.44 7.81
CA GLU A 227 -23.18 -14.15 8.93
C GLU A 227 -21.67 -14.33 8.72
N GLY A 228 -21.25 -14.67 7.49
CA GLY A 228 -19.83 -14.80 7.14
C GLY A 228 -19.06 -13.49 7.29
N ILE A 229 -19.69 -12.37 6.93
CA ILE A 229 -19.14 -11.03 7.07
C ILE A 229 -18.99 -10.69 8.56
N ARG A 230 -20.08 -10.83 9.33
CA ARG A 230 -20.09 -10.60 10.78
C ARG A 230 -19.00 -11.43 11.46
N SER A 231 -18.93 -12.73 11.20
CA SER A 231 -17.92 -13.61 11.77
C SER A 231 -16.49 -13.12 11.48
N THR A 232 -16.24 -12.72 10.23
CA THR A 232 -14.95 -12.15 9.81
C THR A 232 -14.64 -10.87 10.57
N TYR A 233 -15.59 -9.95 10.68
CA TYR A 233 -15.38 -8.66 11.32
C TYR A 233 -15.22 -8.78 12.82
N TYR A 234 -15.93 -9.69 13.49
CA TYR A 234 -15.85 -9.93 14.93
C TYR A 234 -14.60 -10.69 15.36
N THR A 235 -14.24 -11.73 14.62
CA THR A 235 -13.23 -12.71 15.06
C THR A 235 -11.95 -12.69 14.23
N GLY A 236 -11.99 -12.05 13.06
CA GLY A 236 -10.96 -12.16 12.04
C GLY A 236 -11.06 -13.41 11.18
N ARG A 237 -12.08 -14.26 11.36
CA ARG A 237 -12.27 -15.47 10.55
C ARG A 237 -13.72 -15.61 10.12
N GLY A 238 -13.95 -16.03 8.88
CA GLY A 238 -15.29 -16.28 8.40
C GLY A 238 -15.30 -16.94 7.03
N LYS A 239 -16.48 -17.41 6.62
CA LYS A 239 -16.69 -18.05 5.32
C LYS A 239 -17.67 -17.20 4.53
N LEU A 240 -17.18 -16.58 3.45
CA LEU A 240 -18.00 -15.77 2.56
C LEU A 240 -18.34 -16.61 1.34
N ARG A 241 -19.64 -16.86 1.11
CA ARG A 241 -20.09 -17.53 -0.12
C ARG A 241 -20.20 -16.48 -1.22
N LEU A 242 -19.40 -16.63 -2.27
CA LEU A 242 -19.37 -15.72 -3.41
C LEU A 242 -20.02 -16.39 -4.61
N ARG A 243 -20.91 -15.68 -5.30
CA ARG A 243 -21.55 -16.12 -6.55
C ARG A 243 -21.18 -15.20 -7.70
N ALA A 244 -21.12 -15.77 -8.90
CA ALA A 244 -21.15 -15.04 -10.15
C ALA A 244 -22.45 -14.25 -10.25
N ARG A 245 -22.40 -13.04 -10.83
CA ARG A 245 -23.62 -12.32 -11.22
C ARG A 245 -24.12 -12.92 -12.52
N MET A 246 -25.39 -13.32 -12.50
CA MET A 246 -26.05 -13.93 -13.65
C MET A 246 -27.43 -13.34 -13.86
N HIS A 247 -27.85 -13.24 -15.11
CA HIS A 247 -29.23 -12.94 -15.49
C HIS A 247 -29.68 -13.85 -16.64
N VAL A 248 -30.98 -13.93 -16.85
CA VAL A 248 -31.58 -14.75 -17.92
C VAL A 248 -32.02 -13.83 -19.05
N GLU A 249 -31.66 -14.17 -20.29
CA GLU A 249 -32.13 -13.50 -21.50
C GLU A 249 -32.99 -14.47 -22.32
N GLU A 250 -34.14 -13.99 -22.82
CA GLU A 250 -34.95 -14.77 -23.75
C GLU A 250 -34.39 -14.66 -25.18
N ASN A 251 -34.20 -15.80 -25.83
CA ASN A 251 -33.86 -15.87 -27.25
C ASN A 251 -35.15 -16.03 -28.07
N SER A 252 -35.70 -14.90 -28.51
CA SER A 252 -36.94 -14.81 -29.28
C SER A 252 -36.91 -15.60 -30.59
N ASP A 253 -35.75 -15.77 -31.22
CA ASP A 253 -35.62 -16.50 -32.49
C ASP A 253 -35.71 -18.03 -32.31
N LYS A 254 -35.34 -18.54 -31.13
CA LYS A 254 -35.27 -19.99 -30.87
C LYS A 254 -36.28 -20.50 -29.83
N GLN A 255 -37.07 -19.63 -29.20
CA GLN A 255 -37.89 -19.98 -28.02
C GLN A 255 -37.08 -20.71 -26.94
N ARG A 256 -35.88 -20.19 -26.65
CA ARG A 256 -34.94 -20.72 -25.65
C ARG A 256 -34.53 -19.62 -24.68
N GLU A 257 -34.12 -20.01 -23.49
CA GLU A 257 -33.51 -19.10 -22.51
C GLU A 257 -31.99 -19.23 -22.56
N ASN A 258 -31.29 -18.12 -22.33
CA ASN A 258 -29.85 -18.07 -22.13
C ASN A 258 -29.55 -17.61 -20.70
N ILE A 259 -28.62 -18.27 -20.02
CA ILE A 259 -28.06 -17.75 -18.76
C ILE A 259 -26.78 -17.01 -19.13
N ILE A 260 -26.69 -15.75 -18.70
CA ILE A 260 -25.55 -14.87 -18.99
C ILE A 260 -24.80 -14.59 -17.70
N LEU A 261 -23.50 -14.90 -17.65
CA LEU A 261 -22.62 -14.52 -16.55
C LEU A 261 -21.94 -13.20 -16.90
N THR A 262 -22.08 -12.21 -16.02
CA THR A 262 -21.54 -10.85 -16.21
C THR A 262 -20.43 -10.49 -15.22
N GLU A 263 -20.36 -11.18 -14.07
CA GLU A 263 -19.31 -10.98 -13.07
C GLU A 263 -18.89 -12.32 -12.48
N MET A 264 -17.61 -12.44 -12.14
CA MET A 264 -16.99 -13.68 -11.68
C MET A 264 -16.69 -13.62 -10.18
N PRO A 265 -16.78 -14.74 -9.44
CA PRO A 265 -16.28 -14.78 -8.08
C PRO A 265 -14.77 -14.49 -8.02
N TYR A 266 -14.33 -13.87 -6.94
CA TYR A 266 -12.94 -13.45 -6.79
C TYR A 266 -11.96 -14.64 -6.81
N ASN A 267 -10.83 -14.48 -7.50
CA ASN A 267 -9.80 -15.50 -7.76
C ASN A 267 -10.28 -16.73 -8.56
N VAL A 268 -11.43 -16.67 -9.24
CA VAL A 268 -11.84 -17.71 -10.19
C VAL A 268 -11.28 -17.38 -11.58
N ASN A 269 -10.66 -18.37 -12.22
CA ASN A 269 -10.19 -18.27 -13.60
C ASN A 269 -11.37 -18.53 -14.55
N LYS A 270 -11.62 -17.59 -15.48
CA LYS A 270 -12.77 -17.66 -16.39
C LYS A 270 -12.69 -18.83 -17.37
N SER A 271 -11.59 -18.99 -18.10
CA SER A 271 -11.39 -20.12 -19.03
C SER A 271 -11.55 -21.48 -18.35
N ARG A 272 -10.93 -21.66 -17.17
CA ARG A 272 -11.03 -22.90 -16.41
C ARG A 272 -12.46 -23.19 -15.95
N LEU A 273 -13.22 -22.16 -15.58
CA LEU A 273 -14.63 -22.32 -15.24
C LEU A 273 -15.44 -22.79 -16.46
N ILE A 274 -15.18 -22.21 -17.63
CA ILE A 274 -15.85 -22.59 -18.88
C ILE A 274 -15.52 -24.04 -19.26
N GLU A 275 -14.25 -24.42 -19.16
CA GLU A 275 -13.78 -25.81 -19.35
C GLU A 275 -14.49 -26.77 -18.38
N GLN A 276 -14.55 -26.42 -17.08
CA GLN A 276 -15.24 -27.22 -16.07
C GLN A 276 -16.74 -27.39 -16.39
N ILE A 277 -17.42 -26.33 -16.84
CA ILE A 277 -18.83 -26.40 -17.24
C ILE A 277 -18.98 -27.35 -18.43
N ALA A 278 -18.12 -27.22 -19.45
CA ALA A 278 -18.16 -28.07 -20.65
C ALA A 278 -17.92 -29.56 -20.32
N GLU A 279 -16.95 -29.87 -19.44
CA GLU A 279 -16.68 -31.22 -18.95
C GLU A 279 -17.92 -31.81 -18.26
N LEU A 280 -18.54 -31.08 -17.35
CA LEU A 280 -19.73 -31.54 -16.62
C LEU A 280 -20.97 -31.72 -17.51
N ILE A 281 -21.07 -30.97 -18.61
CA ILE A 281 -22.10 -31.18 -19.64
C ILE A 281 -21.84 -32.50 -20.38
N ASN A 282 -20.59 -32.76 -20.78
CA ASN A 282 -20.20 -33.98 -21.48
C ASN A 282 -20.39 -35.24 -20.62
N GLU A 283 -20.10 -35.15 -19.32
CA GLU A 283 -20.33 -36.21 -18.34
C GLU A 283 -21.82 -36.42 -17.99
N LYS A 284 -22.71 -35.55 -18.49
CA LYS A 284 -24.15 -35.53 -18.18
C LYS A 284 -24.47 -35.25 -16.71
N THR A 285 -23.54 -34.69 -15.96
CA THR A 285 -23.77 -34.19 -14.59
C THR A 285 -24.57 -32.88 -14.62
N LEU A 286 -24.20 -31.96 -15.53
CA LEU A 286 -24.98 -30.77 -15.86
C LEU A 286 -25.84 -31.02 -17.09
N THR A 287 -27.11 -31.36 -16.87
CA THR A 287 -28.10 -31.45 -17.95
C THR A 287 -28.87 -30.13 -18.12
N GLY A 288 -29.35 -29.89 -19.34
CA GLY A 288 -30.19 -28.75 -19.69
C GLY A 288 -29.46 -27.62 -20.44
N ILE A 289 -28.13 -27.65 -20.51
CA ILE A 289 -27.33 -26.74 -21.33
C ILE A 289 -27.08 -27.37 -22.70
N SER A 290 -27.24 -26.58 -23.75
CA SER A 290 -27.04 -26.98 -25.14
C SER A 290 -25.70 -26.52 -25.71
N ASP A 291 -25.23 -25.34 -25.29
CA ASP A 291 -23.99 -24.72 -25.77
C ASP A 291 -23.43 -23.75 -24.72
N VAL A 292 -22.12 -23.52 -24.77
CA VAL A 292 -21.39 -22.58 -23.90
C VAL A 292 -20.50 -21.71 -24.78
N ARG A 293 -20.65 -20.39 -24.70
CA ARG A 293 -19.87 -19.43 -25.49
C ARG A 293 -19.30 -18.34 -24.60
N ASP A 294 -18.06 -17.98 -24.87
CA ASP A 294 -17.43 -16.81 -24.28
C ASP A 294 -17.53 -15.64 -25.26
N GLU A 295 -18.42 -14.70 -24.95
CA GLU A 295 -18.64 -13.47 -25.70
C GLU A 295 -18.00 -12.27 -24.97
N SER A 296 -17.07 -12.51 -24.05
CA SER A 296 -16.37 -11.46 -23.31
C SER A 296 -15.48 -10.63 -24.25
N ASP A 297 -15.47 -9.33 -24.04
CA ASP A 297 -14.66 -8.38 -24.80
C ASP A 297 -13.95 -7.39 -23.86
N LYS A 298 -13.52 -6.24 -24.40
CA LYS A 298 -12.87 -5.18 -23.60
C LYS A 298 -13.85 -4.43 -22.69
N ASP A 299 -15.14 -4.49 -22.99
CA ASP A 299 -16.19 -3.74 -22.30
C ASP A 299 -16.81 -4.55 -21.15
N GLY A 300 -16.66 -5.88 -21.14
CA GLY A 300 -17.00 -6.69 -19.98
C GLY A 300 -16.93 -8.20 -20.18
N ILE A 301 -17.24 -8.91 -19.10
CA ILE A 301 -17.38 -10.37 -19.11
C ILE A 301 -18.79 -10.71 -19.59
N ARG A 302 -18.89 -11.63 -20.56
CA ARG A 302 -20.16 -12.18 -21.04
C ARG A 302 -19.99 -13.65 -21.40
N VAL A 303 -20.26 -14.54 -20.45
CA VAL A 303 -20.30 -15.98 -20.74
C VAL A 303 -21.75 -16.42 -20.91
N VAL A 304 -22.07 -16.98 -22.08
CA VAL A 304 -23.42 -17.36 -22.49
C VAL A 304 -23.59 -18.87 -22.40
N LEU A 305 -24.58 -19.30 -21.62
CA LEU A 305 -25.01 -20.69 -21.51
C LEU A 305 -26.39 -20.83 -22.18
N GLU A 306 -26.46 -21.41 -23.37
CA GLU A 306 -27.71 -21.59 -24.12
C GLU A 306 -28.46 -22.82 -23.61
N LEU A 307 -29.69 -22.67 -23.12
CA LEU A 307 -30.46 -23.78 -22.57
C LEU A 307 -31.17 -24.61 -23.67
N LYS A 308 -31.42 -25.88 -23.37
CA LYS A 308 -32.29 -26.73 -24.21
C LYS A 308 -33.74 -26.28 -24.07
N LYS A 309 -34.54 -26.53 -25.11
CA LYS A 309 -35.95 -26.14 -25.16
C LYS A 309 -36.73 -26.78 -24.00
N GLY A 310 -37.44 -25.98 -23.21
CA GLY A 310 -38.29 -26.42 -22.11
C GLY A 310 -37.57 -26.70 -20.78
N GLU A 311 -36.26 -26.44 -20.71
CA GLU A 311 -35.51 -26.52 -19.45
C GLU A 311 -35.75 -25.27 -18.59
N SER A 312 -35.79 -25.46 -17.27
CA SER A 312 -35.92 -24.36 -16.32
C SER A 312 -34.54 -23.74 -16.01
N SER A 313 -34.37 -22.45 -16.32
CA SER A 313 -33.16 -21.70 -15.98
C SER A 313 -32.83 -21.73 -14.49
N GLU A 314 -33.82 -21.61 -13.60
CA GLU A 314 -33.62 -21.69 -12.15
C GLU A 314 -32.98 -23.01 -11.69
N VAL A 315 -33.42 -24.13 -12.27
CA VAL A 315 -32.87 -25.46 -11.95
C VAL A 315 -31.42 -25.57 -12.41
N VAL A 316 -31.13 -25.09 -13.62
CA VAL A 316 -29.76 -25.10 -14.18
C VAL A 316 -28.84 -24.19 -13.37
N ILE A 317 -29.27 -22.98 -13.01
CA ILE A 317 -28.52 -22.05 -12.16
C ILE A 317 -28.17 -22.69 -10.81
N ASN A 318 -29.13 -23.36 -10.15
CA ASN A 318 -28.87 -24.04 -8.89
C ASN A 318 -27.87 -25.20 -9.01
N ARG A 319 -27.87 -25.91 -10.14
CA ARG A 319 -26.87 -26.94 -10.43
C ARG A 319 -25.50 -26.34 -10.69
N LEU A 320 -25.41 -25.24 -11.45
CA LEU A 320 -24.17 -24.50 -11.66
C LEU A 320 -23.55 -24.10 -10.31
N TYR A 321 -24.34 -23.49 -9.40
CA TYR A 321 -23.88 -23.14 -8.05
C TYR A 321 -23.37 -24.33 -7.22
N LYS A 322 -23.87 -25.53 -7.48
CA LYS A 322 -23.53 -26.73 -6.71
C LYS A 322 -22.28 -27.44 -7.23
N PHE A 323 -22.08 -27.44 -8.55
CA PHE A 323 -21.10 -28.30 -9.21
C PHE A 323 -19.93 -27.53 -9.84
N THR A 324 -19.98 -26.20 -9.91
CA THR A 324 -18.96 -25.40 -10.59
C THR A 324 -18.51 -24.20 -9.76
N ASP A 325 -17.40 -23.60 -10.16
CA ASP A 325 -16.83 -22.42 -9.50
C ASP A 325 -17.59 -21.11 -9.80
N VAL A 326 -18.79 -21.15 -10.42
CA VAL A 326 -19.70 -19.98 -10.39
C VAL A 326 -20.10 -19.61 -8.96
N GLN A 327 -19.94 -20.53 -8.00
CA GLN A 327 -20.06 -20.25 -6.58
C GLN A 327 -18.87 -20.85 -5.83
N VAL A 328 -18.15 -20.01 -5.10
CA VAL A 328 -17.01 -20.42 -4.29
C VAL A 328 -17.16 -19.94 -2.85
N THR A 329 -16.37 -20.51 -1.95
CA THR A 329 -16.25 -20.01 -0.57
C THR A 329 -14.91 -19.31 -0.39
N PHE A 330 -14.94 -18.02 -0.12
CA PHE A 330 -13.78 -17.27 0.34
C PHE A 330 -13.64 -17.47 1.85
N GLY A 331 -12.63 -18.25 2.26
CA GLY A 331 -12.28 -18.42 3.67
C GLY A 331 -11.47 -17.22 4.15
N ALA A 332 -12.13 -16.25 4.76
CA ALA A 332 -11.48 -15.06 5.32
C ALA A 332 -10.67 -15.43 6.56
N ASN A 333 -9.43 -14.98 6.60
CA ASN A 333 -8.51 -15.12 7.73
C ASN A 333 -7.66 -13.87 7.84
N MET A 334 -8.06 -12.99 8.75
CA MET A 334 -7.55 -11.65 8.95
C MET A 334 -6.28 -11.66 9.80
N LEU A 335 -5.21 -12.22 9.23
CA LEU A 335 -3.92 -12.38 9.88
C LEU A 335 -2.87 -11.45 9.25
N ALA A 336 -2.23 -10.62 10.07
CA ALA A 336 -1.17 -9.70 9.65
C ALA A 336 -0.11 -9.57 10.74
N LEU A 337 1.03 -8.96 10.40
CA LEU A 337 2.08 -8.64 11.37
C LEU A 337 1.72 -7.33 12.10
N ASP A 338 1.53 -7.40 13.41
CA ASP A 338 1.41 -6.24 14.30
C ASP A 338 2.59 -6.25 15.26
N LYS A 339 3.45 -5.23 15.16
CA LYS A 339 4.74 -5.16 15.88
C LYS A 339 5.61 -6.42 15.66
N ASN A 340 5.77 -6.82 14.40
CA ASN A 340 6.53 -8.00 13.95
C ASN A 340 6.01 -9.35 14.49
N LEU A 341 4.81 -9.40 15.07
CA LEU A 341 4.19 -10.63 15.54
C LEU A 341 2.95 -10.96 14.70
N PRO A 342 2.80 -12.21 14.23
CA PRO A 342 1.60 -12.61 13.50
C PRO A 342 0.40 -12.62 14.44
N ARG A 343 -0.64 -11.83 14.10
CA ARG A 343 -1.87 -11.74 14.87
C ARG A 343 -3.08 -11.89 13.98
N THR A 344 -4.02 -12.76 14.38
CA THR A 344 -5.39 -12.70 13.87
C THR A 344 -6.09 -11.53 14.55
N MET A 345 -6.62 -10.61 13.74
CA MET A 345 -7.26 -9.38 14.20
C MET A 345 -8.68 -9.31 13.67
N ASN A 346 -9.57 -8.70 14.46
CA ASN A 346 -10.90 -8.32 14.02
C ASN A 346 -10.84 -6.98 13.24
N ILE A 347 -11.96 -6.55 12.64
CA ILE A 347 -11.95 -5.39 11.74
C ILE A 347 -11.55 -4.09 12.46
N HIS A 348 -12.05 -3.90 13.68
CA HIS A 348 -11.72 -2.77 14.53
C HIS A 348 -10.21 -2.71 14.80
N ARG A 349 -9.58 -3.83 15.20
CA ARG A 349 -8.14 -3.87 15.48
C ARG A 349 -7.28 -3.57 14.26
N MET A 350 -7.70 -3.98 13.07
CA MET A 350 -6.99 -3.63 11.83
C MET A 350 -7.05 -2.12 11.56
N ILE A 351 -8.23 -1.51 11.67
CA ILE A 351 -8.42 -0.06 11.55
C ILE A 351 -7.59 0.68 12.62
N SER A 352 -7.66 0.25 13.89
CA SER A 352 -6.87 0.85 14.97
C SER A 352 -5.35 0.70 14.77
N ALA A 353 -4.88 -0.39 14.17
CA ALA A 353 -3.47 -0.56 13.85
C ALA A 353 -3.00 0.48 12.82
N TRP A 354 -3.81 0.71 11.79
CA TRP A 354 -3.55 1.75 10.80
C TRP A 354 -3.61 3.16 11.41
N ILE A 355 -4.62 3.48 12.22
CA ILE A 355 -4.74 4.79 12.89
C ILE A 355 -3.51 5.08 13.76
N ARG A 356 -3.10 4.13 14.61
CA ARG A 356 -1.89 4.29 15.45
C ARG A 356 -0.64 4.57 14.63
N HIS A 357 -0.50 3.88 13.49
CA HIS A 357 0.61 4.13 12.56
C HIS A 357 0.53 5.54 11.98
N ARG A 358 -0.64 5.98 11.51
CA ARG A 358 -0.81 7.35 10.98
C ARG A 358 -0.48 8.43 12.01
N MET A 359 -0.86 8.23 13.27
CA MET A 359 -0.53 9.15 14.34
C MET A 359 0.99 9.29 14.52
N ASP A 360 1.72 8.16 14.53
CA ASP A 360 3.18 8.17 14.60
C ASP A 360 3.81 8.88 13.39
N VAL A 361 3.36 8.56 12.17
CA VAL A 361 3.85 9.20 10.93
C VAL A 361 3.63 10.71 10.98
N ILE A 362 2.44 11.18 11.40
CA ILE A 362 2.14 12.62 11.47
C ILE A 362 2.97 13.31 12.55
N GLN A 363 3.16 12.68 13.71
CA GLN A 363 4.03 13.22 14.77
C GLN A 363 5.48 13.32 14.29
N ARG A 364 6.01 12.29 13.62
CA ARG A 364 7.36 12.30 13.04
C ARG A 364 7.51 13.36 11.95
N ARG A 365 6.56 13.43 11.01
CA ARG A 365 6.50 14.47 9.98
C ARG A 365 6.50 15.87 10.59
N THR A 366 5.67 16.08 11.61
CA THR A 366 5.56 17.37 12.31
C THR A 366 6.86 17.73 13.01
N ARG A 367 7.55 16.76 13.63
CA ARG A 367 8.86 16.96 14.24
C ARG A 367 9.93 17.28 13.20
N TYR A 368 9.91 16.62 12.05
CA TYR A 368 10.81 16.92 10.93
C TYR A 368 10.62 18.36 10.44
N GLU A 369 9.38 18.77 10.17
CA GLU A 369 9.06 20.12 9.71
C GLU A 369 9.35 21.18 10.80
N LEU A 370 9.12 20.86 12.08
CA LEU A 370 9.49 21.70 13.21
C LEU A 370 11.00 21.93 13.27
N ASN A 371 11.80 20.87 13.24
CA ASN A 371 13.26 20.98 13.29
C ASN A 371 13.80 21.81 12.13
N LYS A 372 13.24 21.62 10.92
CA LYS A 372 13.60 22.39 9.73
C LYS A 372 13.21 23.85 9.87
N ALA A 373 12.00 24.14 10.38
CA ALA A 373 11.52 25.49 10.60
C ALA A 373 12.32 26.22 11.68
N GLU A 374 12.63 25.56 12.80
CA GLU A 374 13.47 26.09 13.89
C GLU A 374 14.90 26.36 13.41
N ALA A 375 15.51 25.44 12.67
CA ALA A 375 16.84 25.64 12.10
C ALA A 375 16.85 26.84 11.14
N ARG A 376 15.82 26.99 10.30
CA ARG A 376 15.71 28.14 9.40
C ARG A 376 15.48 29.45 10.16
N ALA A 377 14.55 29.45 11.13
CA ALA A 377 14.26 30.62 11.95
C ALA A 377 15.49 31.10 12.73
N HIS A 378 16.29 30.16 13.25
CA HIS A 378 17.56 30.45 13.92
C HIS A 378 18.55 31.20 13.01
N ILE A 379 18.64 30.81 11.74
CA ILE A 379 19.49 31.52 10.76
C ILE A 379 18.94 32.90 10.43
N LEU A 380 17.62 33.03 10.23
CA LEU A 380 17.00 34.33 9.93
C LEU A 380 17.10 35.31 11.10
N GLU A 381 17.00 34.84 12.33
CA GLU A 381 17.23 35.65 13.54
C GLU A 381 18.66 36.22 13.54
N GLY A 382 19.65 35.37 13.19
CA GLY A 382 21.03 35.80 13.00
C GLY A 382 21.17 36.87 11.92
N PHE A 383 20.46 36.71 10.79
CA PHE A 383 20.45 37.73 9.73
C PHE A 383 19.80 39.04 10.17
N LEU A 384 18.64 39.01 10.81
CA LEU A 384 17.97 40.22 11.30
C LEU A 384 18.84 40.98 12.30
N LYS A 385 19.54 40.25 13.18
CA LYS A 385 20.51 40.84 14.11
C LYS A 385 21.75 41.38 13.38
N ALA A 386 22.28 40.67 12.38
CA ALA A 386 23.41 41.16 11.59
C ALA A 386 23.05 42.38 10.74
N LEU A 387 21.82 42.45 10.22
CA LEU A 387 21.33 43.59 9.45
C LEU A 387 21.21 44.86 10.33
N SER A 388 20.90 44.72 11.62
CA SER A 388 20.78 45.87 12.53
C SER A 388 22.11 46.46 13.00
N CYS A 389 23.22 45.69 12.91
CA CYS A 389 24.58 46.12 13.23
C CYS A 389 25.59 45.88 12.08
N MET A 390 25.14 46.02 10.84
CA MET A 390 25.86 45.55 9.65
C MET A 390 27.24 46.19 9.46
N ASP A 391 27.39 47.49 9.74
CA ASP A 391 28.68 48.18 9.59
C ASP A 391 29.76 47.57 10.48
N GLU A 392 29.39 47.20 11.71
CA GLU A 392 30.28 46.55 12.68
C GLU A 392 30.60 45.12 12.24
N VAL A 393 29.59 44.36 11.80
CA VAL A 393 29.77 43.00 11.27
C VAL A 393 30.74 43.00 10.08
N VAL A 394 30.56 43.90 9.11
CA VAL A 394 31.44 44.03 7.93
C VAL A 394 32.85 44.44 8.35
N LYS A 395 32.98 45.36 9.31
CA LYS A 395 34.29 45.77 9.84
C LYS A 395 35.03 44.59 10.49
N THR A 396 34.38 43.84 11.37
CA THR A 396 34.95 42.65 12.02
C THR A 396 35.39 41.59 11.01
N ILE A 397 34.62 41.38 9.94
CA ILE A 397 34.97 40.46 8.86
C ILE A 397 36.20 40.96 8.09
N ARG A 398 36.28 42.27 7.78
CA ARG A 398 37.42 42.87 7.06
C ARG A 398 38.71 42.87 7.88
N GLU A 399 38.63 42.99 9.20
CA GLU A 399 39.76 42.95 10.12
C GLU A 399 40.26 41.52 10.41
N SER A 400 39.48 40.51 10.01
CA SER A 400 39.81 39.10 10.23
C SER A 400 40.76 38.56 9.16
N SER A 401 41.70 37.71 9.59
CA SER A 401 42.75 37.16 8.71
C SER A 401 42.27 36.04 7.77
N ASN A 402 41.21 35.31 8.14
CA ASN A 402 40.62 34.23 7.34
C ASN A 402 39.17 33.94 7.79
N LYS A 403 38.46 33.05 7.06
CA LYS A 403 37.05 32.68 7.33
C LYS A 403 36.85 32.15 8.75
N GLU A 404 37.77 31.34 9.26
CA GLU A 404 37.67 30.72 10.57
C GLU A 404 37.83 31.74 11.69
N HIS A 405 38.79 32.67 11.55
CA HIS A 405 38.97 33.80 12.46
C HIS A 405 37.75 34.72 12.46
N ALA A 406 37.19 35.04 11.29
CA ALA A 406 35.99 35.86 11.18
C ALA A 406 34.78 35.19 11.87
N LYS A 407 34.63 33.87 11.70
CA LYS A 407 33.57 33.10 12.37
C LYS A 407 33.71 33.19 13.90
N GLN A 408 34.90 32.96 14.44
CA GLN A 408 35.16 33.04 15.89
C GLN A 408 34.85 34.44 16.44
N GLN A 409 35.31 35.49 15.76
CA GLN A 409 35.03 36.88 16.16
C GLN A 409 33.53 37.21 16.14
N LEU A 410 32.78 36.73 15.13
CA LEU A 410 31.33 36.91 15.07
C LEU A 410 30.60 36.20 16.21
N VAL A 411 31.05 35.01 16.59
CA VAL A 411 30.51 34.27 17.75
C VAL A 411 30.79 35.01 19.05
N GLU A 412 32.03 35.46 19.27
CA GLU A 412 32.45 36.10 20.52
C GLU A 412 31.84 37.51 20.70
N LEU A 413 31.93 38.36 19.68
CA LEU A 413 31.56 39.78 19.79
C LEU A 413 30.05 40.02 19.70
N PHE A 414 29.34 39.23 18.88
CA PHE A 414 27.92 39.43 18.61
C PHE A 414 27.04 38.31 19.17
N SER A 415 27.63 37.34 19.89
CA SER A 415 26.92 36.19 20.47
C SER A 415 26.09 35.42 19.43
N PHE A 416 26.58 35.31 18.20
CA PHE A 416 26.00 34.44 17.19
C PHE A 416 26.33 32.98 17.49
N SER A 417 25.47 32.04 17.11
CA SER A 417 25.88 30.64 17.06
C SER A 417 26.84 30.40 15.90
N GLU A 418 27.60 29.30 15.93
CA GLU A 418 28.48 28.94 14.82
C GLU A 418 27.72 28.83 13.48
N ALA A 419 26.51 28.28 13.49
CA ALA A 419 25.66 28.16 12.31
C ALA A 419 25.21 29.52 11.76
N GLN A 420 24.86 30.46 12.65
CA GLN A 420 24.52 31.84 12.26
C GLN A 420 25.74 32.56 11.70
N ALA A 421 26.90 32.48 12.36
CA ALA A 421 28.13 33.13 11.91
C ALA A 421 28.56 32.61 10.52
N LEU A 422 28.50 31.29 10.29
CA LEU A 422 28.76 30.70 8.97
C LEU A 422 27.79 31.21 7.90
N ALA A 423 26.49 31.24 8.20
CA ALA A 423 25.49 31.74 7.27
C ALA A 423 25.67 33.23 6.95
N ILE A 424 26.07 34.04 7.94
CA ILE A 424 26.36 35.48 7.77
C ILE A 424 27.56 35.67 6.84
N LEU A 425 28.63 34.88 7.00
CA LEU A 425 29.81 34.92 6.13
C LEU A 425 29.51 34.51 4.68
N GLU A 426 28.40 33.80 4.45
CA GLU A 426 27.94 33.36 3.12
C GLU A 426 26.90 34.29 2.50
N LEU A 427 26.54 35.38 3.19
CA LEU A 427 25.66 36.41 2.65
C LEU A 427 26.26 37.06 1.41
N ARG A 428 25.41 37.26 0.41
CA ARG A 428 25.74 38.00 -0.81
C ARG A 428 25.40 39.47 -0.60
N LEU A 429 26.23 40.38 -1.09
CA LEU A 429 26.10 41.84 -0.88
C LEU A 429 24.72 42.42 -1.26
N TYR A 430 24.01 41.84 -2.24
CA TYR A 430 22.67 42.30 -2.62
C TYR A 430 21.60 42.03 -1.53
N GLN A 431 21.84 41.05 -0.65
CA GLN A 431 20.94 40.70 0.46
C GLN A 431 20.93 41.76 1.58
N LEU A 432 21.80 42.77 1.47
CA LEU A 432 21.88 43.91 2.37
C LEU A 432 20.93 45.05 1.97
N THR A 433 20.19 44.91 0.87
CA THR A 433 19.20 45.91 0.46
C THR A 433 17.97 45.89 1.37
N GLY A 434 17.34 47.05 1.58
CA GLY A 434 16.17 47.15 2.48
C GLY A 434 15.00 46.22 2.11
N LEU A 435 14.77 46.00 0.81
CA LEU A 435 13.74 45.07 0.32
C LEU A 435 14.03 43.61 0.72
N GLU A 436 15.29 43.21 0.87
CA GLU A 436 15.66 41.87 1.30
C GLU A 436 15.52 41.70 2.83
N ALA A 437 15.77 42.77 3.60
CA ALA A 437 15.51 42.79 5.03
C ALA A 437 14.02 42.58 5.36
N ASP A 438 13.12 43.27 4.65
CA ASP A 438 11.67 43.10 4.81
C ASP A 438 11.20 41.68 4.46
N LYS A 439 11.78 41.08 3.41
CA LYS A 439 11.51 39.68 3.04
C LYS A 439 11.95 38.70 4.12
N VAL A 440 13.16 38.90 4.67
CA VAL A 440 13.69 38.07 5.76
C VAL A 440 12.81 38.19 7.01
N GLN A 441 12.38 39.41 7.37
CA GLN A 441 11.49 39.63 8.49
C GLN A 441 10.14 38.94 8.29
N LYS A 442 9.58 39.03 7.08
CA LYS A 442 8.33 38.34 6.73
C LYS A 442 8.48 36.82 6.82
N GLU A 443 9.52 36.24 6.20
CA GLU A 443 9.81 34.80 6.27
C GLU A 443 9.98 34.33 7.73
N TYR A 444 10.68 35.11 8.56
CA TYR A 444 10.85 34.81 9.97
C TYR A 444 9.51 34.80 10.72
N SER A 445 8.65 35.79 10.51
CA SER A 445 7.32 35.83 11.14
C SER A 445 6.43 34.64 10.75
N GLU A 446 6.41 34.28 9.46
CA GLU A 446 5.67 33.11 8.97
C GLU A 446 6.22 31.79 9.55
N LEU A 447 7.53 31.69 9.76
CA LEU A 447 8.14 30.53 10.40
C LEU A 447 7.79 30.43 11.88
N LEU A 448 7.73 31.55 12.61
CA LEU A 448 7.32 31.54 14.02
C LEU A 448 5.87 31.06 14.19
N GLU A 449 4.97 31.46 13.29
CA GLU A 449 3.59 30.94 13.25
C GLU A 449 3.58 29.42 13.01
N LYS A 450 4.35 28.93 12.02
CA LYS A 450 4.48 27.50 11.74
C LYS A 450 5.06 26.71 12.90
N ILE A 451 6.13 27.21 13.53
CA ILE A 451 6.76 26.59 14.71
C ILE A 451 5.75 26.47 15.85
N THR A 452 5.00 27.54 16.09
CA THR A 452 3.95 27.56 17.13
C THR A 452 2.87 26.51 16.82
N TYR A 453 2.42 26.43 15.57
CA TYR A 453 1.48 25.41 15.11
C TYR A 453 2.04 23.98 15.28
N TYR A 454 3.25 23.70 14.81
CA TYR A 454 3.86 22.38 14.92
C TYR A 454 4.07 21.94 16.37
N ARG A 455 4.51 22.85 17.24
CA ARG A 455 4.62 22.57 18.69
C ARG A 455 3.25 22.25 19.30
N LYS A 456 2.20 22.95 18.87
CA LYS A 456 0.82 22.67 19.29
C LYS A 456 0.37 21.27 18.83
N VAL A 457 0.59 20.92 17.56
CA VAL A 457 0.26 19.59 17.00
C VAL A 457 0.99 18.47 17.74
N LEU A 458 2.25 18.68 18.14
CA LEU A 458 3.00 17.68 18.91
C LEU A 458 2.54 17.56 20.38
N ALA A 459 1.87 18.58 20.92
CA ALA A 459 1.37 18.60 22.28
C ALA A 459 -0.07 18.08 22.40
N GLU A 460 -0.90 18.28 21.37
CA GLU A 460 -2.33 17.96 21.37
C GLU A 460 -2.64 16.78 20.42
N GLU A 461 -2.96 15.61 20.98
CA GLU A 461 -3.29 14.41 20.19
C GLU A 461 -4.51 14.62 19.27
N GLU A 462 -5.48 15.44 19.69
CA GLU A 462 -6.67 15.74 18.88
C GLU A 462 -6.30 16.46 17.57
N LEU A 463 -5.30 17.35 17.57
CA LEU A 463 -4.84 17.97 16.33
C LEU A 463 -4.22 16.96 15.37
N VAL A 464 -3.54 15.93 15.89
CA VAL A 464 -3.04 14.83 15.06
C VAL A 464 -4.21 14.06 14.43
N LYS A 465 -5.27 13.78 15.20
CA LYS A 465 -6.48 13.14 14.67
C LYS A 465 -7.20 14.04 13.66
N ASP A 466 -7.23 15.35 13.87
CA ASP A 466 -7.82 16.31 12.94
C ASP A 466 -7.09 16.29 11.59
N ILE A 467 -5.75 16.25 11.60
CA ILE A 467 -4.95 16.09 10.38
C ILE A 467 -5.27 14.78 9.66
N ILE A 468 -5.39 13.66 10.39
CA ILE A 468 -5.81 12.37 9.79
C ILE A 468 -7.20 12.50 9.16
N ARG A 469 -8.13 13.17 9.84
CA ARG A 469 -9.50 13.37 9.36
C ARG A 469 -9.51 14.18 8.07
N GLU A 470 -8.77 15.27 8.01
CA GLU A 470 -8.65 16.11 6.82
C GLU A 470 -8.06 15.33 5.64
N GLU A 471 -6.95 14.62 5.85
CA GLU A 471 -6.31 13.78 4.81
C GLU A 471 -7.28 12.69 4.28
N LEU A 472 -8.03 12.03 5.17
CA LEU A 472 -9.03 11.04 4.78
C LEU A 472 -10.20 11.64 4.00
N GLN A 473 -10.67 12.83 4.40
CA GLN A 473 -11.75 13.53 3.70
C GLN A 473 -11.33 14.03 2.32
N GLU A 474 -10.08 14.47 2.17
CA GLU A 474 -9.51 14.82 0.87
C GLU A 474 -9.45 13.59 -0.04
N LEU A 475 -8.93 12.46 0.47
CA LEU A 475 -8.92 11.19 -0.25
C LEU A 475 -10.33 10.75 -0.67
N HIS A 476 -11.32 10.91 0.21
CA HIS A 476 -12.71 10.56 -0.09
C HIS A 476 -13.31 11.41 -1.21
N LYS A 477 -12.93 12.70 -1.32
CA LYS A 477 -13.37 13.58 -2.40
C LYS A 477 -12.76 13.18 -3.75
N VAL A 478 -11.49 12.80 -3.76
CA VAL A 478 -10.75 12.45 -4.99
C VAL A 478 -11.06 11.03 -5.47
N HIS A 479 -11.27 10.08 -4.55
CA HIS A 479 -11.41 8.65 -4.86
C HIS A 479 -12.80 8.08 -4.51
N LYS A 480 -13.84 8.59 -5.18
CA LYS A 480 -15.17 7.97 -5.13
C LYS A 480 -15.27 6.82 -6.13
N THR A 481 -15.08 5.59 -5.65
CA THR A 481 -15.39 4.39 -6.45
C THR A 481 -16.67 3.73 -5.94
N PRO A 482 -17.67 3.46 -6.80
CA PRO A 482 -18.87 2.75 -6.37
C PRO A 482 -18.51 1.33 -5.92
N ARG A 483 -19.38 0.76 -5.08
CA ARG A 483 -19.35 -0.64 -4.69
C ARG A 483 -19.59 -1.54 -5.90
N ARG A 484 -18.86 -2.64 -6.01
CA ARG A 484 -18.98 -3.65 -7.08
C ARG A 484 -19.71 -4.91 -6.63
N THR A 485 -19.42 -5.40 -5.40
CA THR A 485 -19.95 -6.67 -4.87
C THR A 485 -21.23 -6.52 -4.05
#